data_AF-A0A6J8C2V4-F1
#
_entry.id   AF-A0A6J8C2V4-F1
#
_cell.length_a   1.000
_cell.length_b   1.000
_cell.length_c   1.000
_cell.angle_alpha   90.00
_cell.angle_beta   90.00
_cell.angle_gamma   90.00
#
_symmetry.space_group_name_H-M   'P 1'
#
loop_
_entity.id
_entity.type
_entity.pdbx_description
1 polymer ?
#
loop_
_entity_poly.entity_id
_entity_poly.type
_entity_poly.pdbx_seq_one_letter_code
_entity_poly.pdbx_strand_id
1 'polypeptide(L)'
;MREHAYIDSNIIILSHVSGEFYKIIFHSKILNNIDISRRGTMFPVSSTCMNIANRLTKLTCLTSTFSHNKLFSTSQCLMELRLRSRVRVIDNSPIGKAAATAGKPGKIMHIYNVAAVGRIGDKVMINIMGQKKKGYIVGCRQKQKTNVPRFDTNNVVLVEDSGTPTGTRIRHPLPSCLRHKKYGEKHSGEFTKILSIATKFV
;
A
#
# COMPACT_ATOMS: atom_id res chain seq x y z
N MET A 1 -44.30 9.87 6.07
CA MET A 1 -43.15 9.18 6.70
C MET A 1 -41.96 10.11 6.57
N ARG A 2 -41.34 10.56 7.68
CA ARG A 2 -40.19 11.50 7.62
C ARG A 2 -38.92 10.69 7.38
N GLU A 3 -38.18 11.04 6.34
CA GLU A 3 -36.92 10.38 5.97
C GLU A 3 -35.74 11.01 6.71
N HIS A 4 -34.75 10.18 7.06
CA HIS A 4 -33.56 10.57 7.80
C HIS A 4 -32.30 10.07 7.09
N ALA A 5 -31.29 10.94 6.95
CA ALA A 5 -29.97 10.63 6.40
C ALA A 5 -28.88 10.73 7.48
N TYR A 6 -27.81 9.94 7.36
CA TYR A 6 -26.66 9.93 8.28
C TYR A 6 -25.35 10.20 7.54
N ILE A 7 -24.38 10.83 8.23
CA ILE A 7 -23.08 11.22 7.68
C ILE A 7 -21.99 10.32 8.26
N ASP A 8 -21.30 9.57 7.39
CA ASP A 8 -20.00 8.97 7.69
C ASP A 8 -18.99 9.27 6.57
N SER A 9 -17.74 8.87 6.78
CA SER A 9 -16.49 9.16 6.05
C SER A 9 -16.51 8.90 4.53
N ASN A 10 -17.60 8.36 3.97
CA ASN A 10 -18.02 8.52 2.59
C ASN A 10 -19.52 8.87 2.59
N ILE A 11 -19.90 10.07 2.17
CA ILE A 11 -21.31 10.49 2.14
C ILE A 11 -22.06 9.60 1.14
N ILE A 12 -23.08 8.87 1.61
CA ILE A 12 -24.05 8.14 0.79
C ILE A 12 -25.42 8.79 1.03
N ILE A 13 -25.96 9.43 0.01
CA ILE A 13 -27.35 9.90 0.01
C ILE A 13 -28.13 8.96 -0.91
N LEU A 14 -29.16 8.33 -0.36
CA LEU A 14 -30.16 7.58 -1.13
C LEU A 14 -31.36 8.51 -1.31
N SER A 15 -31.64 8.90 -2.55
CA SER A 15 -32.86 9.64 -2.89
C SER A 15 -33.77 8.79 -3.76
N HIS A 16 -35.05 8.74 -3.41
CA HIS A 16 -36.08 8.06 -4.20
C HIS A 16 -36.83 9.08 -5.06
N VAL A 17 -36.75 8.92 -6.38
CA VAL A 17 -37.72 9.52 -7.31
C VAL A 17 -38.11 8.42 -8.29
N SER A 18 -39.42 8.13 -8.36
CA SER A 18 -40.02 7.22 -9.35
C SER A 18 -39.46 5.80 -9.44
N GLY A 19 -39.11 5.16 -8.31
CA GLY A 19 -38.84 3.72 -8.27
C GLY A 19 -37.42 3.27 -8.59
N GLU A 20 -36.45 4.19 -8.74
CA GLU A 20 -35.03 3.82 -8.87
C GLU A 20 -34.17 4.41 -7.74
N PHE A 21 -33.16 3.63 -7.32
CA PHE A 21 -32.22 3.98 -6.25
C PHE A 21 -30.91 4.53 -6.83
N TYR A 22 -30.57 5.78 -6.51
CA TYR A 22 -29.30 6.40 -6.93
C TYR A 22 -28.28 6.41 -5.79
N LYS A 23 -27.09 5.86 -6.05
CA LYS A 23 -25.95 5.91 -5.13
C LYS A 23 -25.00 7.03 -5.55
N ILE A 24 -25.01 8.15 -4.81
CA ILE A 24 -24.07 9.25 -5.04
C ILE A 24 -22.90 9.11 -4.06
N ILE A 25 -21.68 8.91 -4.58
CA ILE A 25 -20.43 8.81 -3.79
C ILE A 25 -19.60 10.05 -4.05
N PHE A 26 -19.42 10.90 -3.03
CA PHE A 26 -18.49 12.02 -3.11
C PHE A 26 -17.08 11.57 -2.70
N HIS A 27 -16.10 11.74 -3.59
CA HIS A 27 -14.70 11.46 -3.26
C HIS A 27 -14.07 12.63 -2.51
N SER A 28 -13.26 12.31 -1.50
CA SER A 28 -12.78 13.18 -0.39
C SER A 28 -12.23 14.58 -0.69
N LYS A 29 -11.94 14.95 -1.94
CA LYS A 29 -11.34 16.25 -2.27
C LYS A 29 -12.33 17.42 -2.34
N ILE A 30 -13.64 17.16 -2.43
CA ILE A 30 -14.67 18.21 -2.54
C ILE A 30 -15.17 18.67 -1.13
N LEU A 31 -14.84 17.93 -0.07
CA LEU A 31 -15.43 18.09 1.26
C LEU A 31 -14.77 19.15 2.16
N ASN A 32 -13.71 19.83 1.71
CA ASN A 32 -12.95 20.75 2.56
C ASN A 32 -13.68 22.05 2.94
N ASN A 33 -14.85 22.33 2.35
CA ASN A 33 -15.64 23.54 2.62
C ASN A 33 -16.95 23.28 3.40
N ILE A 34 -17.14 22.07 3.94
CA ILE A 34 -18.33 21.75 4.74
C ILE A 34 -17.92 21.67 6.21
N ASP A 35 -18.54 22.53 7.03
CA ASP A 35 -18.27 22.66 8.46
C ASP A 35 -18.48 21.32 9.19
N ILE A 36 -17.41 20.78 9.75
CA ILE A 36 -17.29 19.39 10.27
C ILE A 36 -17.88 19.29 11.69
N SER A 37 -18.32 20.40 12.29
CA SER A 37 -18.86 20.45 13.66
C SER A 37 -20.19 19.69 13.86
N ARG A 38 -20.85 19.27 12.78
CA ARG A 38 -22.17 18.60 12.80
C ARG A 38 -22.12 17.12 12.42
N ARG A 39 -21.14 16.36 12.93
CA ARG A 39 -21.15 14.90 12.82
C ARG A 39 -22.27 14.32 13.69
N GLY A 40 -23.11 13.45 13.11
CA GLY A 40 -24.12 12.68 13.84
C GLY A 40 -25.48 13.35 14.07
N THR A 41 -25.77 14.47 13.41
CA THR A 41 -27.06 15.17 13.58
C THR A 41 -28.02 14.89 12.42
N MET A 42 -29.24 14.42 12.73
CA MET A 42 -30.35 14.27 11.77
C MET A 42 -30.95 15.64 11.40
N PHE A 43 -31.16 15.91 10.12
CA PHE A 43 -31.87 17.11 9.67
C PHE A 43 -33.02 16.78 8.72
N PRO A 44 -34.14 17.53 8.76
CA PRO A 44 -35.26 17.33 7.86
C PRO A 44 -34.94 17.90 6.46
N VAL A 45 -35.20 17.12 5.42
CA VAL A 45 -35.05 17.57 4.03
C VAL A 45 -36.31 18.38 3.67
N SER A 46 -36.19 19.70 3.59
CA SER A 46 -37.25 20.56 3.07
C SER A 46 -37.14 20.65 1.54
N SER A 47 -38.28 20.60 0.87
CA SER A 47 -38.50 20.38 -0.57
C SER A 47 -38.02 21.49 -1.50
N THR A 48 -37.13 22.39 -1.09
CA THR A 48 -36.75 23.58 -1.88
C THR A 48 -35.33 23.58 -2.44
N CYS A 49 -34.55 22.50 -2.32
CA CYS A 49 -33.24 22.42 -2.99
C CYS A 49 -33.34 21.90 -4.44
N MET A 50 -34.18 22.51 -5.26
CA MET A 50 -34.27 22.25 -6.70
C MET A 50 -33.85 23.52 -7.45
N ASN A 51 -32.55 23.87 -7.43
CA ASN A 51 -32.04 24.93 -8.33
C ASN A 51 -30.52 24.89 -8.62
N ILE A 52 -29.87 23.73 -8.48
CA ILE A 52 -28.51 23.53 -9.00
C ILE A 52 -28.51 22.72 -10.32
N ALA A 53 -29.64 22.07 -10.66
CA ALA A 53 -29.73 21.14 -11.79
C ALA A 53 -29.91 21.78 -13.18
N ASN A 54 -30.25 23.07 -13.29
CA ASN A 54 -30.64 23.66 -14.58
C ASN A 54 -29.54 24.46 -15.30
N ARG A 55 -28.29 24.40 -14.86
CA ARG A 55 -27.16 25.05 -15.56
C ARG A 55 -26.38 24.14 -16.52
N LEU A 56 -26.84 22.91 -16.74
CA LEU A 56 -26.09 21.88 -17.49
C LEU A 56 -26.81 21.29 -18.71
N THR A 57 -27.92 21.90 -19.17
CA THR A 57 -28.72 21.37 -20.29
C THR A 57 -28.55 22.11 -21.62
N LYS A 58 -27.54 22.96 -21.78
CA LYS A 58 -27.13 23.48 -23.09
C LYS A 58 -25.69 23.10 -23.39
N LEU A 59 -25.50 21.89 -23.91
CA LEU A 59 -24.37 21.50 -24.76
C LEU A 59 -24.77 20.18 -25.45
N THR A 60 -25.69 20.31 -26.43
CA THR A 60 -25.96 19.27 -27.42
C THR A 60 -24.80 19.21 -28.42
N CYS A 61 -24.45 17.98 -28.80
CA CYS A 61 -23.76 17.56 -30.02
C CYS A 61 -22.44 18.28 -30.41
N LEU A 62 -21.33 17.72 -29.97
CA LEU A 62 -20.16 17.57 -30.84
C LEU A 62 -19.77 16.10 -30.84
N THR A 63 -19.83 15.50 -32.02
CA THR A 63 -19.24 14.21 -32.36
C THR A 63 -17.73 14.27 -32.10
N SER A 64 -17.30 14.04 -30.85
CA SER A 64 -15.92 13.71 -30.59
C SER A 64 -15.77 12.23 -30.87
N THR A 65 -15.07 11.91 -31.96
CA THR A 65 -14.35 10.64 -32.12
C THR A 65 -13.93 10.17 -30.73
N PHE A 66 -14.34 8.96 -30.33
CA PHE A 66 -13.86 8.33 -29.09
C PHE A 66 -12.35 8.12 -29.25
N SER A 67 -11.58 9.19 -29.07
CA SER A 67 -10.16 9.09 -28.84
C SER A 67 -10.08 8.23 -27.61
N HIS A 68 -9.50 7.04 -27.76
CA HIS A 68 -9.06 6.20 -26.67
C HIS A 68 -8.05 7.00 -25.84
N ASN A 69 -8.56 7.96 -25.06
CA ASN A 69 -7.87 8.62 -23.98
C ASN A 69 -7.70 7.53 -22.95
N LYS A 70 -6.60 6.77 -23.05
CA LYS A 70 -6.13 5.92 -21.97
C LYS A 70 -6.12 6.82 -20.75
N LEU A 71 -7.05 6.60 -19.83
CA LEU A 71 -7.20 7.40 -18.62
C LEU A 71 -5.91 7.21 -17.81
N PHE A 72 -4.96 8.15 -17.96
CA PHE A 72 -3.69 8.06 -17.26
C PHE A 72 -3.96 8.21 -15.76
N SER A 73 -3.54 7.22 -14.97
CA SER A 73 -3.63 7.29 -13.51
C SER A 73 -2.81 8.48 -13.00
N THR A 74 -3.49 9.49 -12.47
CA THR A 74 -2.85 10.67 -11.86
C THR A 74 -2.50 10.47 -10.38
N SER A 75 -2.65 9.26 -9.85
CA SER A 75 -2.27 8.94 -8.47
C SER A 75 -0.76 8.99 -8.28
N GLN A 76 -0.32 9.45 -7.10
CA GLN A 76 1.10 9.55 -6.75
C GLN A 76 1.76 8.17 -6.67
N CYS A 77 3.03 8.08 -7.10
CA CYS A 77 3.79 6.84 -7.00
C CYS A 77 4.16 6.55 -5.55
N LEU A 78 3.45 5.61 -4.90
CA LEU A 78 3.64 5.28 -3.48
C LEU A 78 4.91 4.44 -3.20
N MET A 79 5.56 3.91 -4.24
CA MET A 79 6.80 3.12 -4.16
C MET A 79 6.71 1.88 -3.24
N GLU A 80 5.49 1.36 -3.06
CA GLU A 80 5.21 0.20 -2.20
C GLU A 80 5.81 -1.10 -2.74
N LEU A 81 6.10 -2.02 -1.82
CA LEU A 81 6.46 -3.39 -2.17
C LEU A 81 5.20 -4.23 -2.32
N ARG A 82 4.95 -4.70 -3.55
CA ARG A 82 3.82 -5.55 -3.92
C ARG A 82 4.31 -6.72 -4.77
N LEU A 83 3.38 -7.51 -5.27
CA LEU A 83 3.66 -8.56 -6.24
C LEU A 83 4.43 -8.00 -7.45
N ARG A 84 5.42 -8.74 -7.94
CA ARG A 84 6.35 -8.39 -9.03
C ARG A 84 7.29 -7.20 -8.75
N SER A 85 7.26 -6.59 -7.57
CA SER A 85 8.23 -5.55 -7.21
C SER A 85 9.65 -6.12 -7.22
N ARG A 86 10.59 -5.35 -7.78
CA ARG A 86 12.01 -5.70 -7.85
C ARG A 86 12.67 -5.39 -6.51
N VAL A 87 13.48 -6.33 -6.02
CA VAL A 87 14.21 -6.23 -4.76
C VAL A 87 15.66 -6.63 -4.94
N ARG A 88 16.54 -5.99 -4.19
CA ARG A 88 17.95 -6.30 -4.11
C ARG A 88 18.20 -7.23 -2.93
N VAL A 89 18.88 -8.33 -3.20
CA VAL A 89 19.38 -9.21 -2.13
C VAL A 89 20.67 -8.61 -1.58
N ILE A 90 20.73 -8.43 -0.26
CA ILE A 90 21.84 -7.72 0.41
C ILE A 90 22.78 -8.64 1.20
N ASP A 91 22.50 -9.94 1.23
CA ASP A 91 23.33 -10.96 1.85
C ASP A 91 24.45 -11.44 0.90
N ASN A 92 25.40 -12.20 1.45
CA ASN A 92 26.49 -12.79 0.69
C ASN A 92 26.16 -14.20 0.15
N SER A 93 24.88 -14.58 0.07
CA SER A 93 24.46 -15.88 -0.43
C SER A 93 24.93 -16.12 -1.87
N PRO A 94 25.21 -17.37 -2.28
CA PRO A 94 25.65 -17.66 -3.64
C PRO A 94 24.59 -17.23 -4.67
N ILE A 95 23.32 -17.44 -4.37
CA ILE A 95 22.19 -17.07 -5.23
C ILE A 95 22.06 -15.54 -5.34
N GLY A 96 22.21 -14.81 -4.24
CA GLY A 96 22.19 -13.35 -4.23
C GLY A 96 23.33 -12.74 -5.06
N LYS A 97 24.55 -13.29 -4.93
CA LYS A 97 25.72 -12.87 -5.71
C LYS A 97 25.54 -13.18 -7.20
N ALA A 98 25.10 -14.39 -7.54
CA ALA A 98 24.86 -14.79 -8.92
C ALA A 98 23.81 -13.88 -9.59
N ALA A 99 22.73 -13.53 -8.87
CA ALA A 99 21.72 -12.60 -9.35
C ALA A 99 22.26 -11.19 -9.59
N ALA A 100 23.14 -10.71 -8.70
CA ALA A 100 23.79 -9.41 -8.85
C ALA A 100 24.72 -9.37 -10.07
N THR A 101 25.55 -10.40 -10.26
CA THR A 101 26.43 -10.53 -11.43
C THR A 101 25.64 -10.64 -12.73
N ALA A 102 24.54 -11.39 -12.72
CA ALA A 102 23.66 -11.53 -13.87
C ALA A 102 22.80 -10.28 -14.16
N GLY A 103 22.83 -9.27 -13.29
CA GLY A 103 22.00 -8.06 -13.41
C GLY A 103 20.50 -8.31 -13.27
N LYS A 104 20.09 -9.46 -12.72
CA LYS A 104 18.67 -9.87 -12.60
C LYS A 104 18.23 -9.75 -11.13
N PRO A 105 17.58 -8.65 -10.72
CA PRO A 105 17.12 -8.49 -9.35
C PRO A 105 15.99 -9.49 -9.03
N GLY A 106 15.85 -9.84 -7.75
CA GLY A 106 14.77 -10.67 -7.28
C GLY A 106 13.41 -10.00 -7.49
N LYS A 107 12.36 -10.79 -7.73
CA LYS A 107 10.98 -10.29 -7.82
C LYS A 107 10.11 -10.92 -6.76
N ILE A 108 9.32 -10.11 -6.06
CA ILE A 108 8.37 -10.61 -5.06
C ILE A 108 7.25 -11.40 -5.76
N MET A 109 6.99 -12.60 -5.25
CA MET A 109 5.90 -13.50 -5.68
C MET A 109 4.77 -13.60 -4.67
N HIS A 110 5.04 -13.41 -3.38
CA HIS A 110 4.01 -13.46 -2.35
C HIS A 110 4.48 -12.68 -1.13
N ILE A 111 3.56 -12.00 -0.46
CA ILE A 111 3.81 -11.29 0.79
C ILE A 111 2.94 -11.96 1.84
N TYR A 112 3.52 -12.36 2.96
CA TYR A 112 2.81 -13.05 4.04
C TYR A 112 2.08 -12.07 4.94
N ASN A 113 1.20 -11.25 4.35
CA ASN A 113 0.35 -10.29 5.03
C ASN A 113 -0.98 -10.21 4.29
N VAL A 114 -2.07 -10.05 5.04
CA VAL A 114 -3.44 -9.85 4.51
C VAL A 114 -3.51 -8.64 3.59
N ALA A 115 -2.80 -7.55 3.91
CA ALA A 115 -2.85 -6.32 3.12
C ALA A 115 -2.16 -6.42 1.75
N ALA A 116 -1.41 -7.50 1.48
CA ALA A 116 -0.60 -7.68 0.27
C ALA A 116 0.38 -6.52 -0.06
N VAL A 117 0.74 -5.73 0.96
CA VAL A 117 1.74 -4.65 0.90
C VAL A 117 2.86 -4.97 1.88
N GLY A 118 4.08 -5.03 1.36
CA GLY A 118 5.27 -5.41 2.13
C GLY A 118 5.91 -4.21 2.82
N ARG A 119 6.13 -4.32 4.13
CA ARG A 119 6.83 -3.35 4.98
C ARG A 119 8.11 -3.96 5.54
N ILE A 120 8.94 -3.13 6.21
CA ILE A 120 10.13 -3.61 6.90
C ILE A 120 9.71 -4.65 7.96
N GLY A 121 10.37 -5.80 7.96
CA GLY A 121 10.05 -6.93 8.84
C GLY A 121 9.06 -7.94 8.25
N ASP A 122 8.44 -7.66 7.10
CA ASP A 122 7.50 -8.62 6.52
C ASP A 122 8.23 -9.76 5.82
N LYS A 123 7.71 -10.97 6.00
CA LYS A 123 8.13 -12.18 5.29
C LYS A 123 7.59 -12.13 3.86
N VAL A 124 8.44 -12.48 2.91
CA VAL A 124 8.12 -12.50 1.48
C VAL A 124 8.67 -13.74 0.80
N MET A 125 8.02 -14.13 -0.28
CA MET A 125 8.50 -15.13 -1.23
C MET A 125 9.01 -14.43 -2.47
N ILE A 126 10.20 -14.79 -2.93
CA ILE A 126 10.91 -14.13 -4.01
C ILE A 126 11.31 -15.15 -5.05
N ASN A 127 11.16 -14.78 -6.32
CA ASN A 127 11.81 -15.46 -7.44
C ASN A 127 13.16 -14.78 -7.71
N ILE A 128 14.24 -15.53 -7.56
CA ILE A 128 15.61 -15.09 -7.84
C ILE A 128 16.33 -16.18 -8.63
N MET A 129 16.91 -15.80 -9.77
CA MET A 129 17.59 -16.75 -10.69
C MET A 129 16.75 -17.99 -11.05
N GLY A 130 15.43 -17.83 -11.18
CA GLY A 130 14.50 -18.93 -11.49
C GLY A 130 14.14 -19.81 -10.30
N GLN A 131 14.67 -19.52 -9.11
CA GLN A 131 14.39 -20.25 -7.87
C GLN A 131 13.46 -19.46 -6.96
N LYS A 132 12.57 -20.18 -6.28
CA LYS A 132 11.69 -19.64 -5.25
C LYS A 132 12.39 -19.73 -3.90
N LYS A 133 12.61 -18.58 -3.25
CA LYS A 133 13.20 -18.47 -1.92
C LYS A 133 12.34 -17.59 -1.02
N LYS A 134 12.40 -17.83 0.29
CA LYS A 134 11.79 -16.94 1.28
C LYS A 134 12.81 -15.85 1.65
N GLY A 135 12.31 -14.75 2.18
CA GLY A 135 13.14 -13.65 2.64
C GLY A 135 12.36 -12.71 3.54
N TYR A 136 13.09 -11.80 4.18
CA TYR A 136 12.50 -10.69 4.93
C TYR A 136 12.88 -9.36 4.31
N ILE A 137 11.89 -8.48 4.21
CA ILE A 137 12.14 -7.10 3.79
C ILE A 137 12.87 -6.38 4.91
N VAL A 138 14.06 -5.88 4.60
CA VAL A 138 14.90 -5.17 5.57
C VAL A 138 15.07 -3.69 5.24
N GLY A 139 14.78 -3.29 4.00
CA GLY A 139 14.78 -1.89 3.60
C GLY A 139 13.77 -1.66 2.50
N CYS A 140 13.09 -0.52 2.53
CA CYS A 140 12.14 -0.15 1.49
C CYS A 140 12.16 1.35 1.20
N ARG A 141 11.77 1.67 -0.05
CA ARG A 141 11.73 3.03 -0.60
C ARG A 141 10.47 3.80 -0.25
N GLN A 142 9.37 3.09 0.03
CA GLN A 142 8.09 3.68 0.40
C GLN A 142 8.23 4.50 1.68
N LYS A 143 7.34 5.48 1.85
CA LYS A 143 7.32 6.33 3.06
C LYS A 143 7.09 5.47 4.31
N GLN A 144 8.00 5.58 5.28
CA GLN A 144 7.92 4.85 6.54
C GLN A 144 7.21 5.66 7.64
N LYS A 145 6.97 5.00 8.78
CA LYS A 145 6.54 5.67 10.01
C LYS A 145 7.65 6.58 10.54
N THR A 146 7.28 7.54 11.39
CA THR A 146 8.24 8.38 12.10
C THR A 146 9.24 7.53 12.87
N ASN A 147 10.51 7.95 12.91
CA ASN A 147 11.63 7.23 13.53
C ASN A 147 11.93 5.85 12.94
N VAL A 148 11.47 5.56 11.73
CA VAL A 148 11.88 4.37 10.96
C VAL A 148 12.66 4.84 9.73
N PRO A 149 13.87 4.33 9.49
CA PRO A 149 14.70 4.79 8.37
C PRO A 149 14.07 4.41 7.03
N ARG A 150 14.17 5.34 6.07
CA ARG A 150 13.83 5.12 4.67
C ARG A 150 15.11 4.80 3.91
N PHE A 151 15.06 3.78 3.05
CA PHE A 151 16.19 3.39 2.21
C PHE A 151 15.96 3.79 0.75
N ASP A 152 17.03 4.02 0.01
CA ASP A 152 16.95 4.34 -1.43
C ASP A 152 16.65 3.12 -2.29
N THR A 153 16.93 1.92 -1.77
CA THR A 153 16.69 0.64 -2.45
C THR A 153 15.79 -0.28 -1.62
N ASN A 154 15.03 -1.11 -2.32
CA ASN A 154 14.26 -2.18 -1.68
C ASN A 154 15.19 -3.37 -1.43
N ASN A 155 15.44 -3.66 -0.16
CA ASN A 155 16.45 -4.61 0.28
C ASN A 155 15.79 -5.81 0.96
N VAL A 156 16.27 -7.01 0.64
CA VAL A 156 15.81 -8.27 1.23
C VAL A 156 17.00 -9.14 1.63
N VAL A 157 16.84 -9.87 2.74
CA VAL A 157 17.71 -10.97 3.17
C VAL A 157 17.00 -12.28 2.88
N LEU A 158 17.70 -13.24 2.28
CA LEU A 158 17.14 -14.56 1.98
C LEU A 158 17.18 -15.45 3.22
N VAL A 159 16.12 -16.22 3.40
CA VAL A 159 15.99 -17.20 4.47
C VAL A 159 15.47 -18.51 3.94
N GLU A 160 15.83 -19.57 4.65
CA GLU A 160 15.25 -20.90 4.46
C GLU A 160 13.88 -21.01 5.14
N ASP A 161 13.20 -22.13 4.91
CA ASP A 161 11.92 -22.42 5.55
C ASP A 161 12.04 -22.53 7.08
N SER A 162 13.23 -22.88 7.58
CA SER A 162 13.58 -22.91 9.01
C SER A 162 13.75 -21.52 9.64
N GLY A 163 13.71 -20.45 8.85
CA GLY A 163 14.02 -19.08 9.31
C GLY A 163 15.51 -18.80 9.48
N THR A 164 16.38 -19.74 9.12
CA THR A 164 17.84 -19.53 9.10
C THR A 164 18.23 -18.69 7.87
N PRO A 165 19.08 -17.65 7.99
CA PRO A 165 19.53 -16.88 6.85
C PRO A 165 20.38 -17.74 5.91
N THR A 166 20.15 -17.62 4.60
CA THR A 166 20.91 -18.37 3.59
C THR A 166 22.33 -17.84 3.44
N GLY A 167 22.55 -16.55 3.72
CA GLY A 167 23.86 -15.92 3.74
C GLY A 167 24.47 -15.89 5.15
N THR A 168 25.80 -15.88 5.22
CA THR A 168 26.58 -15.81 6.46
C THR A 168 26.82 -14.39 6.96
N ARG A 169 26.77 -13.38 6.09
CA ARG A 169 27.13 -11.99 6.45
C ARG A 169 26.32 -10.96 5.68
N ILE A 170 25.87 -9.93 6.40
CA ILE A 170 25.19 -8.76 5.84
C ILE A 170 26.05 -7.51 6.07
N ARG A 171 26.53 -6.92 4.97
CA ARG A 171 27.35 -5.68 4.99
C ARG A 171 26.52 -4.39 4.95
N HIS A 172 25.30 -4.47 4.42
CA HIS A 172 24.41 -3.31 4.35
C HIS A 172 23.86 -2.97 5.75
N PRO A 173 23.59 -1.68 6.04
CA PRO A 173 22.96 -1.28 7.30
C PRO A 173 21.56 -1.87 7.43
N LEU A 174 21.24 -2.42 8.60
CA LEU A 174 19.90 -2.88 8.94
C LEU A 174 19.18 -1.88 9.85
N PRO A 175 17.86 -1.74 9.72
CA PRO A 175 17.12 -0.85 10.60
C PRO A 175 16.98 -1.44 12.01
N SER A 176 17.20 -0.61 13.02
CA SER A 176 17.15 -0.96 14.43
C SER A 176 15.75 -1.35 14.90
N CYS A 177 14.71 -0.94 14.16
CA CYS A 177 13.33 -1.35 14.41
C CYS A 177 13.12 -2.88 14.32
N LEU A 178 13.98 -3.62 13.60
CA LEU A 178 13.93 -5.08 13.53
C LEU A 178 14.34 -5.77 14.85
N ARG A 179 14.99 -5.04 15.78
CA ARG A 179 15.36 -5.55 17.11
C ARG A 179 14.20 -5.54 18.09
N HIS A 180 13.18 -4.71 17.84
CA HIS A 180 12.13 -4.49 18.81
C HIS A 180 11.21 -5.71 18.89
N LYS A 181 11.27 -6.43 20.02
CA LYS A 181 10.30 -7.46 20.36
C LYS A 181 9.06 -6.76 20.90
N LYS A 182 7.94 -6.83 20.19
CA LYS A 182 6.66 -6.54 20.82
C LYS A 182 6.27 -7.72 21.69
N TYR A 183 6.07 -7.46 22.98
CA TYR A 183 5.52 -8.44 23.91
C TYR A 183 4.19 -8.99 23.36
N GLY A 184 4.06 -10.31 23.27
CA GLY A 184 2.85 -10.99 22.79
C GLY A 184 2.79 -11.30 21.28
N GLU A 185 3.75 -10.85 20.45
CA GLU A 185 3.79 -11.24 19.04
C GLU A 185 4.41 -12.65 18.85
N LYS A 186 3.72 -13.51 18.10
CA LYS A 186 4.13 -14.90 17.78
C LYS A 186 5.48 -15.01 17.07
N HIS A 187 6.03 -13.91 16.55
CA HIS A 187 7.28 -13.87 15.77
C HIS A 187 8.50 -13.41 16.58
N SER A 188 8.43 -13.47 17.92
CA SER A 188 9.48 -13.05 18.86
C SER A 188 10.73 -13.94 18.84
N GLY A 189 11.40 -14.02 17.70
CA GLY A 189 12.63 -14.79 17.53
C GLY A 189 13.07 -14.98 16.07
N GLU A 190 12.21 -14.68 15.10
CA GLU A 190 12.48 -14.95 13.67
C GLU A 190 13.68 -14.17 13.14
N PHE A 191 13.98 -12.99 13.71
CA PHE A 191 15.09 -12.14 13.28
C PHE A 191 16.40 -12.38 14.01
N THR A 192 16.43 -13.17 15.08
CA THR A 192 17.61 -13.31 15.96
C THR A 192 18.85 -13.72 15.17
N LYS A 193 18.72 -14.71 14.27
CA LYS A 193 19.81 -15.20 13.42
C LYS A 193 20.24 -14.20 12.34
N ILE A 194 19.32 -13.36 11.86
CA ILE A 194 19.62 -12.32 10.86
C ILE A 194 20.35 -11.15 11.52
N LEU A 195 19.91 -10.77 12.72
CA LEU A 195 20.50 -9.68 13.49
C LEU A 195 21.92 -10.02 13.98
N SER A 196 22.21 -11.30 14.27
CA SER A 196 23.55 -11.73 14.69
C SER A 196 24.61 -11.67 13.58
N ILE A 197 24.21 -11.80 12.31
CA ILE A 197 25.13 -11.74 11.15
C ILE A 197 25.26 -10.34 10.55
N ALA A 198 24.51 -9.37 11.08
CA ALA A 198 24.49 -7.99 10.59
C ALA A 198 25.60 -7.16 11.21
N THR A 199 26.22 -6.29 10.40
CA THR A 199 27.41 -5.52 10.82
C THR A 199 27.09 -4.11 11.29
N LYS A 200 26.06 -3.46 10.75
CA LYS A 200 25.73 -2.06 11.02
C LYS A 200 24.23 -1.89 11.20
N PHE A 201 23.85 -0.95 12.06
CA PHE A 201 22.46 -0.63 12.38
C PHE A 201 22.21 0.87 12.24
N VAL A 202 21.00 1.23 11.81
CA VAL A 202 20.51 2.61 11.62
C VAL A 202 19.13 2.75 12.23
#